data_AF-A0A3M2YDG8-F1
#
_entry.id   AF-A0A3M2YDG8-F1
#
_cell.length_a   1.000
_cell.length_b   1.000
_cell.length_c   1.000
_cell.angle_alpha   90.00
_cell.angle_beta   90.00
_cell.angle_gamma   90.00
#
_symmetry.space_group_name_H-M   'P 1'
#
loop_
_entity.id
_entity.type
_entity.pdbx_description
1 polymer ?
#
loop_
_entity_poly.entity_id
_entity_poly.type
_entity_poly.pdbx_seq_one_letter_code
_entity_poly.pdbx_strand_id
1 'polypeptide(L)' 'MSACRWPTLLARIKARVVAAQDHQDLPFEQVVERLRPPRSLAHSPLFQASLTWDGSQGLDLQLGDLQLEPLDEQAAFAKF' A
#
# COMPACT_ATOMS: atom_id res chain seq x y z
N MET A 1 23.74 21.22 -1.22
CA MET A 1 22.47 20.47 -1.32
C MET A 1 21.72 20.62 -0.01
N SER A 2 20.80 21.57 0.10
CA SER A 2 20.04 21.77 1.35
C SER A 2 19.12 20.58 1.57
N ALA A 3 19.39 19.80 2.62
CA ALA A 3 18.55 18.68 3.01
C ALA A 3 17.14 19.20 3.33
N CYS A 4 16.13 18.68 2.64
CA CYS A 4 14.74 18.89 3.02
C CYS A 4 14.59 18.28 4.43
N ARG A 5 14.30 19.10 5.44
CA ARG A 5 14.17 18.63 6.82
C ARG A 5 13.08 17.55 6.86
N TRP A 6 13.33 16.48 7.59
CA TRP A 6 12.43 15.33 7.72
C TRP A 6 10.95 15.70 7.91
N PRO A 7 10.57 16.67 8.78
CA PRO A 7 9.17 17.07 8.94
C PRO A 7 8.55 17.67 7.67
N THR A 8 9.31 18.45 6.92
CA THR A 8 8.86 19.05 5.65
C THR A 8 8.64 17.98 4.60
N LEU A 9 9.49 16.95 4.55
CA LEU A 9 9.31 15.81 3.66
C LEU A 9 8.03 15.04 4.00
N LEU A 10 7.82 14.70 5.27
CA LEU A 10 6.62 14.00 5.72
C LEU A 10 5.34 14.80 5.42
N ALA A 11 5.35 16.11 5.65
CA ALA A 11 4.22 16.98 5.34
C ALA A 11 3.87 16.95 3.84
N ARG A 12 4.88 16.99 2.97
CA ARG A 12 4.70 16.91 1.51
C ARG A 12 4.18 15.55 1.05
N ILE A 13 4.66 14.46 1.65
CA ILE A 13 4.18 13.10 1.35
C ILE A 13 2.72 12.96 1.80
N LYS A 14 2.39 13.36 3.03
CA LYS A 14 1.02 13.33 3.55
C LYS A 14 0.05 14.09 2.63
N ALA A 15 0.41 15.30 2.23
CA ALA A 15 -0.43 16.11 1.34
C ALA A 15 -0.69 15.41 -0.01
N ARG A 16 0.33 14.78 -0.61
CA ARG A 16 0.17 14.03 -1.86
C ARG A 16 -0.67 12.77 -1.70
N VAL A 17 -0.44 12.01 -0.62
CA VAL A 17 -1.15 10.74 -0.37
C VAL A 17 -2.64 10.99 -0.07
N VAL A 18 -2.96 12.07 0.65
CA VAL A 18 -4.36 12.47 0.89
C VAL A 18 -5.03 12.89 -0.41
N ALA A 19 -4.38 13.76 -1.20
CA ALA A 19 -4.95 14.19 -2.48
C ALA A 19 -5.13 13.02 -3.49
N ALA A 20 -4.27 12.00 -3.43
CA ALA A 20 -4.45 10.80 -4.25
C ALA A 20 -5.66 9.96 -3.80
N GLN A 21 -5.96 9.92 -2.49
CA GLN A 21 -7.12 9.20 -1.96
C GLN A 21 -8.46 9.84 -2.34
N ASP A 22 -8.50 11.15 -2.61
CA ASP A 22 -9.70 11.82 -3.14
C ASP A 22 -10.11 11.27 -4.52
N HIS A 23 -9.22 10.52 -5.18
CA HIS A 23 -9.45 9.86 -6.48
C HIS A 23 -9.35 8.33 -6.41
N GLN A 24 -9.46 7.74 -5.22
CA GLN A 24 -9.27 6.29 -5.01
C GLN A 24 -10.27 5.39 -5.74
N ASP A 25 -11.43 5.93 -6.13
CA ASP A 25 -12.46 5.20 -6.86
C ASP A 25 -12.06 4.86 -8.30
N LEU A 26 -11.00 5.49 -8.82
CA LEU A 26 -10.48 5.21 -10.15
C LEU A 26 -9.64 3.92 -10.14
N PRO A 27 -10.03 2.87 -10.89
CA PRO A 27 -9.25 1.64 -10.95
C PRO A 27 -7.86 1.86 -11.53
N PHE A 28 -6.86 1.19 -10.96
CA PHE A 28 -5.46 1.29 -11.36
C PHE A 28 -5.26 0.98 -12.85
N GLU A 29 -5.97 -0.01 -13.38
CA GLU A 29 -5.91 -0.46 -14.77
C GLU A 29 -6.30 0.66 -15.74
N GLN A 30 -7.28 1.49 -15.39
CA GLN A 30 -7.71 2.63 -16.20
C GLN A 30 -6.63 3.73 -16.24
N VAL A 31 -5.91 3.92 -15.13
CA VAL A 31 -4.76 4.84 -15.08
C VAL A 31 -3.66 4.37 -16.02
N VAL A 32 -3.33 3.08 -15.99
CA VAL A 32 -2.34 2.46 -16.89
C VAL A 32 -2.76 2.60 -18.35
N GLU A 33 -4.03 2.33 -18.67
CA GLU A 33 -4.57 2.46 -20.02
C GLU A 33 -4.43 3.89 -20.55
N ARG A 34 -4.70 4.89 -19.71
CA ARG A 34 -4.66 6.30 -20.11
C ARG A 34 -3.24 6.83 -20.29
N LEU A 35 -2.31 6.43 -19.41
CA LEU A 35 -0.91 6.87 -19.42
C LEU A 35 -0.05 6.12 -20.45
N ARG A 36 -0.46 4.90 -20.84
CA ARG A 36 0.26 4.04 -21.80
C ARG A 36 1.77 3.95 -21.51
N PRO A 37 2.18 3.57 -20.29
CA PRO A 37 3.60 3.43 -19.97
C PRO A 37 4.24 2.32 -20.83
N PRO A 38 5.58 2.34 -21.01
CA PRO A 38 6.29 1.27 -21.70
C PRO A 38 5.97 -0.09 -21.09
N ARG A 39 5.54 -1.04 -21.93
CA ARG A 39 5.22 -2.39 -21.48
C ARG A 39 6.51 -3.15 -21.16
N SER A 40 6.54 -3.80 -20.01
CA SER A 40 7.60 -4.71 -19.59
C SER A 40 6.97 -5.95 -18.96
N LEU A 41 7.53 -7.12 -19.26
CA LEU A 41 7.18 -8.37 -18.56
C LEU A 41 7.94 -8.53 -17.24
N ALA A 42 8.95 -7.70 -16.99
CA ALA A 42 9.82 -7.78 -15.81
C ALA A 42 9.49 -6.73 -14.74
N HIS A 43 8.61 -5.77 -15.02
CA HIS A 43 8.34 -4.63 -14.14
C HIS A 43 6.85 -4.28 -14.10
N SER A 44 6.39 -3.81 -12.94
CA SER A 44 5.07 -3.19 -12.84
C SER A 44 5.02 -1.87 -13.66
N PRO A 45 3.85 -1.51 -14.20
CA PRO A 45 3.72 -0.45 -15.19
C PRO A 45 3.99 0.96 -14.66
N LEU A 46 3.78 1.22 -13.36
CA LEU A 46 3.89 2.58 -12.79
C LEU A 46 4.76 2.67 -11.51
N PHE A 47 5.03 1.56 -10.85
CA PHE A 47 5.85 1.52 -9.62
C PHE A 47 6.68 0.24 -9.55
N GLN A 48 7.69 0.19 -8.69
CA GLN A 48 8.55 -1.00 -8.54
C GLN A 48 8.60 -1.50 -7.10
N ALA A 49 8.04 -0.75 -6.16
CA ALA A 49 7.88 -1.14 -4.77
C ALA A 49 6.48 -0.77 -4.29
N SER A 50 5.87 -1.66 -3.51
CA SER A 50 4.61 -1.42 -2.82
C SER A 50 4.86 -1.36 -1.33
N LEU A 51 4.17 -0.45 -0.64
CA LEU A 51 4.14 -0.40 0.81
C LEU A 51 2.69 -0.64 1.24
N THR A 52 2.49 -1.68 2.03
CA THR A 52 1.21 -1.97 2.67
C THR A 52 1.41 -1.84 4.17
N TRP A 53 0.52 -1.10 4.83
CA TRP A 53 0.45 -1.06 6.28
C TRP A 53 -0.81 -1.81 6.70
N ASP A 54 -0.62 -2.93 7.37
CA ASP A 54 -1.70 -3.61 8.06
C ASP A 54 -1.71 -3.12 9.51
N GLY A 55 -2.73 -2.32 9.84
CA GLY A 55 -2.95 -1.82 11.19
C GLY A 55 -3.81 -2.73 12.04
N SER A 56 -4.10 -3.95 11.59
CA SER A 56 -4.82 -4.93 12.40
C SER A 56 -4.00 -5.23 13.65
N GLN A 57 -4.49 -4.73 14.78
CA GLN A 57 -4.09 -5.27 16.07
C GLN A 57 -4.77 -6.62 16.17
N GLY A 58 -4.02 -7.66 16.50
CA GLY A 58 -4.51 -9.05 16.56
C GLY A 58 -5.92 -9.09 17.12
N LEU A 59 -6.86 -9.58 16.32
CA LEU A 59 -8.25 -9.67 16.73
C LEU A 59 -8.29 -10.57 17.97
N ASP A 60 -8.85 -10.08 19.08
CA ASP A 60 -9.20 -10.91 20.23
C ASP A 60 -10.42 -11.75 19.84
N LEU A 61 -10.15 -12.82 19.10
CA LEU A 61 -11.15 -13.69 18.52
C LEU A 61 -11.66 -14.65 19.60
N GLN A 62 -12.94 -14.52 19.94
CA GLN A 62 -13.61 -15.39 20.92
C GLN A 62 -14.68 -16.23 20.22
N LEU A 63 -14.71 -17.54 20.53
CA LEU A 63 -15.76 -18.46 20.11
C LEU A 63 -16.47 -19.03 21.34
N GLY A 64 -17.46 -18.31 21.84
CA GLY A 64 -18.05 -18.60 23.15
C GLY A 64 -17.01 -18.40 24.25
N ASP A 65 -16.71 -19.46 25.00
CA ASP A 65 -15.73 -19.44 26.10
C ASP A 65 -14.29 -19.76 25.64
N LEU A 66 -14.07 -19.99 24.34
CA LEU A 66 -12.76 -20.31 23.77
C LEU A 66 -12.07 -19.05 23.25
N GLN A 67 -10.82 -18.85 23.67
CA GLN A 67 -9.92 -17.86 23.06
C GLN A 67 -9.23 -18.48 21.84
N LEU A 68 -9.27 -17.77 20.71
CA LEU A 68 -8.62 -18.17 19.47
C LEU A 68 -7.30 -17.40 19.32
N GLU A 69 -6.20 -18.13 19.17
CA GLU A 69 -4.89 -17.56 18.85
C GLU A 69 -4.59 -17.81 17.37
N PRO A 70 -4.20 -16.78 16.59
CA PRO A 70 -3.80 -16.98 15.21
C PRO A 70 -2.52 -17.81 15.16
N LEU A 71 -2.52 -18.86 14.33
CA LEU A 71 -1.29 -19.54 13.95
C LEU A 71 -0.54 -18.63 12.98
N ASP A 72 0.74 -18.38 13.25
CA ASP A 72 1.59 -17.50 12.46
C ASP A 72 1.82 -18.11 11.06
N GLU A 73 0.90 -17.85 10.13
CA GLU A 73 1.13 -18.09 8.71
C GLU A 73 2.07 -17.01 8.21
N GLN A 74 3.29 -17.40 7.83
CA GLN A 74 4.20 -16.53 7.09
C GLN A 74 3.54 -16.19 5.76
N ALA A 75 2.81 -15.09 5.74
CA ALA A 75 2.11 -14.61 4.57
C ALA A 75 3.13 -14.10 3.55
N ALA A 76 3.69 -15.02 2.76
CA ALA A 76 4.48 -14.70 1.59
C ALA A 76 3.53 -14.26 0.47
N PHE A 77 3.03 -13.03 0.56
CA PHE A 77 2.34 -12.42 -0.56
C PHE A 77 3.36 -12.04 -1.63
N ALA A 78 3.62 -12.97 -2.55
CA ALA A 78 4.21 -12.65 -3.83
C ALA A 78 3.11 -12.04 -4.72
N LYS A 79 3.20 -10.74 -4.98
CA LYS A 79 2.42 -10.09 -6.04
C LYS A 79 3.38 -9.84 -7.21
N PHE A 80 3.04 -10.47 -8.34
CA PHE A 80 3.64 -10.45 -9.69
C PHE A 80 4.93 -9.65 -9.90
#